data_AF-A0A9D9P4W1-F1
#
_entry.id   AF-A0A9D9P4W1-F1
#
_cell.length_a   1.000
_cell.length_b   1.000
_cell.length_c   1.000
_cell.angle_alpha   90.00
_cell.angle_beta   90.00
_cell.angle_gamma   90.00
#
_symmetry.space_group_name_H-M   'P 1'
#
loop_
_entity.id
_entity.type
_entity.pdbx_description
1 polymer ?
#
loop_
_entity_poly.entity_id
_entity_poly.type
_entity_poly.pdbx_seq_one_letter_code
_entity_poly.pdbx_strand_id
1 'polypeptide(L)'
;MVRTEIKANQREAAQLFVRGVAAARGGQRRLAAVLLARVVQLDPQHEMGWLWLSGVLDDPKEIAFCLRSVLAINPQNERARRGLAWLESRQLLRDGDADITAPFARAVPNVAEESVSNGSDGVVAAPSPSLWRTRLIGFLFPAREPSRDHTDSWWVGWRLSRQEMSRARVLLWSMPILLLMFTLALNYALRAAVERNQALIQAELMQRAIAAGEELAPEEPVITVPALLETTLTEERNAATLAYLSRLEEPRARLRGAIESYRNATSRPGGSSIIHATSAQRLRDEIEQAYAVIAAVQPPDALAEAHALYLQGLELELTALDHMLAFYSSFRAEDANRAALAMAEAARRIDQARQAFDRQQTELSVETPLPHAAR
;
A
#
# COMPACT_ATOMS: atom_id res chain seq x y z
N MET A 1 -4.47 -24.83 3.79
CA MET A 1 -4.57 -23.36 3.88
C MET A 1 -5.47 -22.76 2.78
N VAL A 2 -5.30 -23.09 1.50
CA VAL A 2 -6.17 -22.56 0.41
C VAL A 2 -7.67 -22.87 0.58
N ARG A 3 -8.03 -24.09 1.01
CA ARG A 3 -9.44 -24.50 1.18
C ARG A 3 -10.13 -23.81 2.36
N THR A 4 -9.37 -23.35 3.36
CA THR A 4 -9.86 -22.57 4.50
C THR A 4 -10.05 -21.10 4.14
N GLU A 5 -9.15 -20.53 3.33
CA GLU A 5 -9.27 -19.16 2.81
C GLU A 5 -10.47 -19.00 1.86
N ILE A 6 -10.69 -19.95 0.94
CA ILE A 6 -11.86 -19.95 0.04
C ILE A 6 -13.17 -19.97 0.85
N LYS A 7 -13.23 -20.80 1.91
CA LYS A 7 -14.42 -20.86 2.79
C LYS A 7 -14.61 -19.59 3.62
N ALA A 8 -13.52 -18.92 4.03
CA ALA A 8 -13.59 -17.65 4.73
C ALA A 8 -14.14 -16.54 3.81
N ASN A 9 -13.65 -16.47 2.57
CA ASN A 9 -14.12 -15.51 1.57
C ASN A 9 -15.59 -15.71 1.22
N GLN A 10 -16.07 -16.96 1.12
CA GLN A 10 -17.49 -17.26 0.89
C GLN A 10 -18.39 -16.82 2.06
N ARG A 11 -17.93 -16.96 3.30
CA ARG A 11 -18.67 -16.49 4.49
C ARG A 11 -18.73 -14.97 4.54
N GLU A 12 -17.63 -14.30 4.22
CA GLU A 12 -17.57 -12.84 4.12
C GLU A 12 -18.49 -12.32 3.00
N ALA A 13 -18.46 -12.96 1.82
CA ALA A 13 -19.35 -12.65 0.72
C ALA A 13 -20.83 -12.79 1.12
N ALA A 14 -21.20 -13.84 1.86
CA ALA A 14 -22.56 -14.03 2.34
C ALA A 14 -23.01 -12.92 3.31
N GLN A 15 -22.13 -12.46 4.22
CA GLN A 15 -22.45 -11.36 5.14
C GLN A 15 -22.62 -10.02 4.40
N LEU A 16 -21.73 -9.73 3.45
CA LEU A 16 -21.81 -8.54 2.61
C LEU A 16 -23.07 -8.56 1.72
N PHE A 17 -23.47 -9.73 1.23
CA PHE A 17 -24.69 -9.89 0.46
C PHE A 17 -25.93 -9.50 1.25
N VAL A 18 -26.08 -9.99 2.48
CA VAL A 18 -27.22 -9.64 3.35
C VAL A 18 -27.29 -8.12 3.56
N ARG A 19 -26.14 -7.48 3.83
CA ARG A 19 -26.06 -6.01 4.01
C ARG A 19 -26.37 -5.25 2.72
N GLY A 20 -25.87 -5.71 1.58
CA GLY A 20 -26.11 -5.11 0.27
C GLY A 20 -27.58 -5.18 -0.14
N VAL A 21 -28.25 -6.31 0.11
CA VAL A 21 -29.69 -6.47 -0.12
C VAL A 21 -30.51 -5.57 0.80
N ALA A 22 -30.13 -5.46 2.08
CA ALA A 22 -30.79 -4.55 3.02
C ALA A 22 -30.65 -3.08 2.58
N ALA A 23 -29.46 -2.67 2.13
CA ALA A 23 -29.21 -1.34 1.59
C ALA A 23 -30.01 -1.07 0.30
N ALA A 24 -30.11 -2.06 -0.60
CA ALA A 24 -30.90 -1.95 -1.83
C ALA A 24 -32.40 -1.76 -1.52
N ARG A 25 -32.93 -2.54 -0.58
CA ARG A 25 -34.33 -2.43 -0.11
C ARG A 25 -34.58 -1.12 0.62
N GLY A 26 -33.59 -0.61 1.34
CA GLY A 26 -33.64 0.69 2.02
C GLY A 26 -33.47 1.91 1.10
N GLY A 27 -33.41 1.73 -0.23
CA GLY A 27 -33.27 2.81 -1.20
C GLY A 27 -31.84 3.38 -1.31
N GLN A 28 -30.87 2.83 -0.58
CA GLN A 28 -29.48 3.28 -0.59
C GLN A 28 -28.72 2.66 -1.78
N ARG A 29 -29.11 3.01 -3.01
CA ARG A 29 -28.63 2.37 -4.26
C ARG A 29 -27.11 2.39 -4.41
N ARG A 30 -26.45 3.51 -4.09
CA ARG A 30 -24.98 3.65 -4.17
C ARG A 30 -24.26 2.72 -3.20
N LEU A 31 -24.71 2.66 -1.95
CA LEU A 31 -24.13 1.78 -0.94
C LEU A 31 -24.36 0.31 -1.30
N ALA A 32 -25.56 -0.02 -1.79
CA ALA A 32 -25.88 -1.36 -2.27
C ALA A 32 -24.99 -1.78 -3.43
N ALA A 33 -24.74 -0.89 -4.40
CA ALA A 33 -23.85 -1.17 -5.53
C ALA A 33 -22.43 -1.51 -5.05
N VAL A 34 -21.87 -0.74 -4.12
CA VAL A 34 -20.53 -0.99 -3.56
C VAL A 34 -20.47 -2.33 -2.82
N LEU A 35 -21.46 -2.62 -1.98
CA LEU A 35 -21.50 -3.86 -1.20
C LEU A 35 -21.67 -5.09 -2.10
N LEU A 36 -22.60 -5.04 -3.06
CA LEU A 36 -22.89 -6.14 -3.98
C LEU A 36 -21.75 -6.35 -5.01
N ALA A 37 -21.07 -5.28 -5.43
CA ALA A 37 -19.83 -5.35 -6.20
C ALA A 37 -18.76 -6.16 -5.46
N ARG A 38 -18.59 -5.92 -4.15
CA ARG A 38 -17.63 -6.66 -3.34
C ARG A 38 -18.00 -8.14 -3.17
N VAL A 39 -19.29 -8.45 -3.07
CA VAL A 39 -19.79 -9.85 -3.01
C VAL A 39 -19.34 -10.62 -4.23
N VAL A 40 -19.57 -10.10 -5.43
CA VAL A 40 -19.24 -10.81 -6.68
C VAL A 40 -17.74 -10.82 -6.99
N GLN A 41 -16.96 -9.92 -6.38
CA GLN A 41 -15.49 -9.99 -6.40
C GLN A 41 -14.96 -11.14 -5.53
N LEU A 42 -15.55 -11.35 -4.34
CA LEU A 42 -15.15 -12.40 -3.41
C LEU A 42 -15.66 -13.78 -3.85
N ASP A 43 -16.89 -13.85 -4.35
CA ASP A 43 -17.51 -15.06 -4.90
C ASP A 43 -18.14 -14.77 -6.28
N PRO A 44 -17.38 -14.96 -7.37
CA PRO A 44 -17.88 -14.75 -8.73
C PRO A 44 -18.99 -15.71 -9.15
N GLN A 45 -19.20 -16.84 -8.44
CA GLN A 45 -20.26 -17.79 -8.73
C GLN A 45 -21.57 -17.46 -7.99
N HIS A 46 -21.63 -16.32 -7.29
CA HIS A 46 -22.78 -15.91 -6.50
C HIS A 46 -23.90 -15.33 -7.39
N GLU A 47 -24.76 -16.20 -7.92
CA GLU A 47 -25.88 -15.88 -8.80
C GLU A 47 -26.74 -14.70 -8.31
N MET A 48 -27.13 -14.75 -7.03
CA MET A 48 -28.02 -13.75 -6.45
C MET A 48 -27.32 -12.38 -6.30
N GLY A 49 -26.01 -12.35 -6.09
CA GLY A 49 -25.23 -11.11 -6.00
C GLY A 49 -25.22 -10.36 -7.32
N TRP A 50 -24.98 -11.07 -8.43
CA TRP A 50 -25.06 -10.51 -9.77
C TRP A 50 -26.46 -10.00 -10.11
N LEU A 51 -27.50 -10.74 -9.71
CA LEU A 51 -28.88 -10.34 -9.97
C LEU A 51 -29.25 -9.06 -9.20
N TRP A 52 -28.94 -8.98 -7.90
CA TRP A 52 -29.23 -7.77 -7.12
C TRP A 52 -28.39 -6.58 -7.57
N LEU A 53 -27.15 -6.81 -8.01
CA LEU A 53 -26.29 -5.77 -8.53
C LEU A 53 -26.85 -5.15 -9.82
N SER A 54 -27.40 -5.97 -10.72
CA SER A 54 -28.08 -5.48 -11.93
C SER A 54 -29.26 -4.53 -11.65
N GLY A 55 -29.92 -4.67 -10.49
CA GLY A 55 -31.05 -3.81 -10.12
C GLY A 55 -30.66 -2.48 -9.48
N VAL A 56 -29.42 -2.34 -9.01
CA VAL A 56 -28.95 -1.10 -8.34
C VAL A 56 -28.09 -0.22 -9.24
N LEU A 57 -27.53 -0.77 -10.31
CA LEU A 57 -26.76 -0.04 -11.32
C LEU A 57 -27.65 0.84 -12.21
N ASP A 58 -27.05 1.88 -12.79
CA ASP A 58 -27.75 2.85 -13.65
C ASP A 58 -27.34 2.73 -15.14
N ASP A 59 -26.14 2.21 -15.44
CA ASP A 59 -25.67 2.04 -16.82
C ASP A 59 -26.24 0.76 -17.46
N PRO A 60 -27.00 0.85 -18.56
CA PRO A 60 -27.57 -0.31 -19.25
C PRO A 60 -26.52 -1.36 -19.68
N LYS A 61 -25.28 -0.95 -19.97
CA LYS A 61 -24.20 -1.87 -20.34
C LYS A 61 -23.76 -2.73 -19.15
N GLU A 62 -23.59 -2.11 -17.99
CA GLU A 62 -23.20 -2.83 -16.77
C GLU A 62 -24.33 -3.73 -16.25
N ILE A 63 -25.59 -3.29 -16.40
CA ILE A 63 -26.76 -4.10 -16.10
C ILE A 63 -26.77 -5.34 -17.00
N ALA A 64 -26.60 -5.18 -18.32
CA ALA A 64 -26.54 -6.31 -19.25
C ALA A 64 -25.42 -7.29 -18.91
N PHE A 65 -24.24 -6.79 -18.53
CA PHE A 65 -23.12 -7.63 -18.10
C PHE A 65 -23.46 -8.45 -16.85
N CYS A 66 -24.08 -7.83 -15.84
CA CYS A 66 -24.50 -8.53 -14.62
C CYS A 66 -25.54 -9.62 -14.94
N LEU A 67 -26.52 -9.32 -15.78
CA LEU A 67 -27.56 -10.28 -16.17
C LEU A 67 -27.01 -11.45 -17.00
N ARG A 68 -26.07 -11.19 -17.92
CA ARG A 68 -25.35 -12.26 -18.64
C ARG A 68 -24.51 -13.11 -17.70
N SER A 69 -23.91 -12.50 -16.68
CA SER A 69 -23.17 -13.24 -15.65
C SER A 69 -24.11 -14.15 -14.84
N VAL A 70 -25.32 -13.70 -14.51
CA VAL A 70 -26.36 -14.57 -13.89
C VAL A 70 -26.68 -15.75 -14.80
N LEU A 71 -26.90 -15.53 -16.10
CA LEU A 71 -27.21 -16.59 -17.05
C LEU A 71 -26.05 -17.56 -17.29
N ALA A 72 -24.81 -17.09 -17.18
CA ALA A 72 -23.62 -17.93 -17.24
C ALA A 72 -23.49 -18.87 -16.03
N ILE A 73 -24.01 -18.47 -14.86
CA ILE A 73 -24.08 -19.32 -13.66
C ILE A 73 -25.29 -20.25 -13.74
N ASN A 74 -26.46 -19.68 -14.02
CA ASN A 74 -27.74 -20.36 -14.07
C ASN A 74 -28.51 -19.95 -15.33
N PRO A 75 -28.42 -20.74 -16.42
CA PRO A 75 -29.10 -20.42 -17.69
C PRO A 75 -30.62 -20.48 -17.58
N GLN A 76 -31.16 -21.08 -16.51
CA GLN A 76 -32.61 -21.20 -16.24
C GLN A 76 -33.18 -20.02 -15.46
N ASN A 77 -32.39 -18.98 -15.16
CA ASN A 77 -32.89 -17.84 -14.40
C ASN A 77 -33.80 -16.92 -15.24
N GLU A 78 -35.11 -17.08 -15.04
CA GLU A 78 -36.16 -16.29 -15.70
C GLU A 78 -36.07 -14.78 -15.43
N ARG A 79 -35.58 -14.37 -14.26
CA ARG A 79 -35.44 -12.93 -13.93
C ARG A 79 -34.36 -12.28 -14.78
N ALA A 80 -33.25 -12.99 -15.02
CA ALA A 80 -32.15 -12.48 -15.82
C ALA A 80 -32.50 -12.40 -17.31
N ARG A 81 -33.20 -13.40 -17.85
CA ARG A 81 -33.68 -13.36 -19.25
C ARG A 81 -34.65 -12.22 -19.50
N ARG A 82 -35.63 -12.03 -18.59
CA ARG A 82 -36.58 -10.91 -18.70
C ARG A 82 -35.88 -9.54 -18.62
N GLY A 83 -34.86 -9.40 -17.77
CA GLY A 83 -34.07 -8.17 -17.68
C GLY A 83 -33.31 -7.86 -18.98
N LEU A 84 -32.71 -8.86 -19.63
CA LEU A 84 -32.03 -8.67 -20.91
C LEU A 84 -33.00 -8.34 -22.03
N ALA A 85 -34.11 -9.08 -22.13
CA ALA A 85 -35.16 -8.80 -23.11
C ALA A 85 -35.74 -7.38 -22.94
N TRP A 86 -35.86 -6.89 -21.70
CA TRP A 86 -36.28 -5.52 -21.41
C TRP A 86 -35.27 -4.48 -21.92
N LEU A 87 -33.96 -4.71 -21.72
CA LEU A 87 -32.90 -3.83 -22.23
C LEU A 87 -32.84 -3.81 -23.77
N GLU A 88 -32.99 -4.97 -24.40
CA GLU A 88 -33.03 -5.13 -25.86
C GLU A 88 -34.25 -4.45 -26.48
N SER A 89 -35.43 -4.62 -25.87
CA SER A 89 -36.68 -3.99 -26.34
C SER A 89 -36.65 -2.45 -26.31
N ARG A 90 -35.81 -1.86 -25.45
CA ARG A 90 -35.62 -0.41 -25.34
C ARG A 90 -34.47 0.15 -26.21
N GLN A 91 -33.80 -0.70 -27.02
CA GLN A 91 -32.63 -0.30 -27.82
C GLN A 91 -31.52 0.36 -26.98
N LEU A 92 -31.41 0.01 -25.70
CA LEU A 92 -30.38 0.56 -24.80
C LEU A 92 -29.01 -0.09 -24.99
N LEU A 93 -28.92 -1.10 -25.87
CA LEU A 93 -27.71 -1.83 -26.25
C LEU A 93 -27.46 -1.61 -27.73
N ARG A 94 -26.23 -1.23 -28.12
CA ARG A 94 -25.83 -1.07 -29.53
C ARG A 94 -25.39 -2.43 -30.08
N ASP A 95 -25.55 -2.65 -31.39
CA ASP A 95 -25.30 -3.96 -32.06
C ASP A 95 -23.90 -4.58 -31.79
N GLY A 96 -22.91 -3.82 -31.30
CA GLY A 96 -21.58 -4.31 -30.92
C GLY A 96 -21.40 -4.73 -29.45
N ASP A 97 -22.41 -4.55 -28.58
CA ASP A 97 -22.32 -4.91 -27.15
C ASP A 97 -22.75 -6.40 -26.90
N ALA A 98 -23.18 -7.14 -27.93
CA ALA A 98 -23.58 -8.54 -27.87
C ALA A 98 -22.42 -9.50 -27.49
N ASP A 99 -21.17 -9.16 -27.82
CA ASP A 99 -20.01 -10.04 -27.66
C ASP A 99 -19.40 -10.08 -26.26
N ILE A 100 -19.87 -9.25 -25.32
CA ILE A 100 -19.38 -9.25 -23.94
C ILE A 100 -20.03 -10.42 -23.16
N THR A 101 -19.48 -11.62 -23.31
CA THR A 101 -19.86 -12.82 -22.54
C THR A 101 -18.93 -13.03 -21.34
N ALA A 102 -19.45 -13.65 -20.26
CA ALA A 102 -18.72 -13.88 -19.01
C ALA A 102 -17.95 -15.23 -19.05
N PRO A 103 -16.60 -15.23 -19.01
CA PRO A 103 -15.79 -16.41 -19.34
C PRO A 103 -15.65 -17.48 -18.23
N PHE A 104 -16.35 -17.37 -17.11
CA PHE A 104 -16.30 -18.39 -16.05
C PHE A 104 -17.25 -19.57 -16.31
N ALA A 105 -18.06 -19.51 -17.36
CA ALA A 105 -18.86 -20.63 -17.82
C ALA A 105 -17.92 -21.76 -18.28
N ARG A 106 -18.03 -22.94 -17.66
CA ARG A 106 -17.54 -24.17 -18.29
C ARG A 106 -18.23 -24.27 -19.65
N ALA A 107 -17.44 -24.38 -20.71
CA ALA A 107 -17.94 -24.77 -22.01
C ALA A 107 -18.72 -26.08 -21.84
N VAL A 108 -20.04 -26.00 -21.92
CA VAL A 108 -20.85 -27.17 -22.24
C VAL A 108 -20.61 -27.36 -23.74
N PRO A 109 -20.06 -28.50 -24.19
CA PRO A 109 -20.04 -28.79 -25.61
C PRO A 109 -21.51 -28.87 -26.04
N ASN A 110 -21.90 -28.00 -26.96
CA ASN A 110 -23.20 -28.05 -27.59
C ASN A 110 -23.32 -29.43 -28.25
N VAL A 111 -24.15 -30.33 -27.69
CA VAL A 111 -24.64 -31.50 -28.40
C VAL A 111 -25.68 -30.97 -29.38
N ALA A 112 -25.19 -30.46 -30.51
CA ALA A 112 -26.02 -30.23 -31.68
C ALA A 112 -26.15 -31.59 -32.37
N GLU A 113 -27.32 -32.20 -32.17
CA GLU A 113 -27.77 -33.37 -32.89
C GLU A 113 -27.70 -33.14 -34.40
N GLU A 114 -27.10 -34.12 -35.04
CA GLU A 114 -27.06 -34.32 -36.47
C GLU A 114 -28.46 -34.75 -36.94
N SER A 115 -29.19 -33.89 -37.66
CA SER A 115 -30.34 -34.33 -38.44
C SER A 115 -30.33 -33.68 -39.82
N VAL A 116 -29.86 -34.46 -40.78
CA VAL A 116 -29.97 -34.24 -42.22
C VAL A 116 -31.44 -34.36 -42.66
N SER A 117 -31.96 -33.40 -43.43
CA SER A 117 -32.79 -33.73 -44.60
C SER A 117 -32.83 -32.60 -45.63
N ASN A 118 -32.43 -32.98 -46.84
CA ASN A 118 -32.44 -32.31 -48.15
C ASN A 118 -33.65 -31.43 -48.49
N GLY A 119 -33.41 -30.49 -49.43
CA GLY A 119 -34.45 -30.01 -50.35
C GLY A 119 -34.13 -28.71 -51.10
N SER A 120 -33.25 -28.80 -52.10
CA SER A 120 -33.25 -28.09 -53.40
C SER A 120 -34.08 -26.79 -53.57
N ASP A 121 -33.46 -25.66 -53.95
CA ASP A 121 -33.24 -25.28 -55.36
C ASP A 121 -32.71 -23.84 -55.54
N GLY A 122 -31.71 -23.71 -56.42
CA GLY A 122 -31.51 -22.61 -57.37
C GLY A 122 -31.35 -21.16 -56.88
N VAL A 123 -30.14 -20.60 -57.02
CA VAL A 123 -29.71 -19.80 -58.19
C VAL A 123 -28.39 -19.07 -57.87
N VAL A 124 -27.49 -19.15 -58.85
CA VAL A 124 -26.13 -18.61 -58.94
C VAL A 124 -26.11 -17.09 -59.16
N ALA A 125 -25.24 -16.35 -58.48
CA ALA A 125 -24.50 -15.19 -59.04
C ALA A 125 -23.33 -14.75 -58.14
N ALA A 126 -22.17 -14.55 -58.77
CA ALA A 126 -20.85 -14.25 -58.21
C ALA A 126 -20.68 -12.79 -57.70
N PRO A 127 -19.60 -12.47 -56.96
CA PRO A 127 -19.45 -11.21 -56.22
C PRO A 127 -18.80 -10.09 -57.07
N SER A 128 -19.13 -8.83 -56.77
CA SER A 128 -18.37 -7.66 -57.24
C SER A 128 -17.90 -6.78 -56.06
N PRO A 129 -16.69 -6.18 -56.14
CA PRO A 129 -16.06 -5.44 -55.06
C PRO A 129 -16.23 -3.91 -55.25
N SER A 130 -16.42 -3.17 -54.16
CA SER A 130 -15.94 -1.79 -53.99
C SER A 130 -16.55 -1.17 -52.72
N LEU A 131 -15.96 -0.06 -52.26
CA LEU A 131 -16.37 0.82 -51.15
C LEU A 131 -15.48 0.77 -49.88
N TRP A 132 -14.16 0.61 -50.09
CA TRP A 132 -13.11 1.13 -49.19
C TRP A 132 -12.86 2.65 -49.37
N ARG A 133 -13.72 3.36 -50.10
CA ARG A 133 -13.64 4.80 -50.35
C ARG A 133 -14.69 5.57 -49.52
N THR A 134 -14.43 5.72 -48.22
CA THR A 134 -14.96 6.85 -47.40
C THR A 134 -14.15 7.06 -46.11
N ARG A 135 -12.91 6.54 -46.04
CA ARG A 135 -12.04 6.67 -44.86
C ARG A 135 -10.99 7.77 -44.96
N LEU A 136 -11.24 8.85 -45.72
CA LEU A 136 -10.22 9.89 -45.99
C LEU A 136 -10.66 11.35 -45.79
N ILE A 137 -11.70 11.63 -45.00
CA ILE A 137 -12.00 13.01 -44.54
C ILE A 137 -12.39 13.01 -43.05
N GLY A 138 -11.51 12.48 -42.21
CA GLY A 138 -11.59 12.62 -40.73
C GLY A 138 -10.27 13.06 -40.09
N PHE A 139 -9.24 13.30 -40.92
CA PHE A 139 -7.85 13.44 -40.44
C PHE A 139 -7.39 14.90 -40.25
N LEU A 140 -8.28 15.91 -40.44
CA LEU A 140 -7.87 17.33 -40.43
C LEU A 140 -8.65 18.26 -39.47
N PHE A 141 -9.63 17.77 -38.71
CA PHE A 141 -10.24 18.53 -37.62
C PHE A 141 -10.63 17.57 -36.48
N PRO A 142 -9.84 17.42 -35.40
CA PRO A 142 -10.35 16.77 -34.20
C PRO A 142 -11.38 17.72 -33.57
N ALA A 143 -12.66 17.42 -33.76
CA ALA A 143 -13.69 17.99 -32.91
C ALA A 143 -13.32 17.63 -31.47
N ARG A 144 -13.13 18.65 -30.64
CA ARG A 144 -12.85 18.51 -29.21
C ARG A 144 -14.05 17.79 -28.59
N GLU A 145 -13.91 16.48 -28.34
CA GLU A 145 -14.96 15.71 -27.68
C GLU A 145 -15.18 16.28 -26.26
N PRO A 146 -16.43 16.54 -25.85
CA PRO A 146 -16.70 16.88 -24.46
C PRO A 146 -16.33 15.67 -23.59
N SER A 147 -15.57 15.95 -22.53
CA SER A 147 -15.11 15.01 -21.50
C SER A 147 -16.16 13.97 -21.10
N ARG A 148 -15.97 12.73 -21.58
CA ARG A 148 -16.67 11.54 -21.11
C ARG A 148 -15.94 10.96 -19.89
N ASP A 149 -16.13 11.58 -18.73
CA ASP A 149 -15.56 11.13 -17.45
C ASP A 149 -16.31 9.94 -16.81
N HIS A 150 -16.94 9.04 -17.57
CA HIS A 150 -17.71 7.90 -17.00
C HIS A 150 -17.66 6.57 -17.78
N THR A 151 -16.63 6.31 -18.58
CA THR A 151 -16.59 5.08 -19.41
C THR A 151 -15.29 4.29 -19.36
N ASP A 152 -14.63 4.23 -18.21
CA ASP A 152 -13.85 3.04 -17.87
C ASP A 152 -14.73 2.17 -16.99
N SER A 153 -15.54 1.31 -17.62
CA SER A 153 -16.39 0.34 -16.93
C SER A 153 -15.51 -0.45 -15.97
N TRP A 154 -15.68 -0.24 -14.66
CA TRP A 154 -14.80 -0.78 -13.62
C TRP A 154 -14.63 -2.32 -13.70
N TRP A 155 -15.62 -2.99 -14.30
CA TRP A 155 -15.61 -4.42 -14.64
C TRP A 155 -14.60 -4.83 -15.72
N VAL A 156 -14.33 -3.95 -16.69
CA VAL A 156 -13.31 -4.15 -17.74
C VAL A 156 -11.91 -4.10 -17.11
N GLY A 157 -11.67 -3.15 -16.21
CA GLY A 157 -10.45 -3.10 -15.39
C GLY A 157 -10.28 -4.33 -14.49
N TRP A 158 -11.38 -4.81 -13.89
CA TRP A 158 -11.37 -6.04 -13.10
C TRP A 158 -10.98 -7.30 -13.90
N ARG A 159 -11.44 -7.41 -15.16
CA ARG A 159 -11.09 -8.53 -16.06
C ARG A 159 -9.58 -8.58 -16.36
N LEU A 160 -8.96 -7.42 -16.58
CA LEU A 160 -7.52 -7.29 -16.86
C LEU A 160 -6.67 -7.56 -15.59
N SER A 161 -7.07 -6.96 -14.46
CA SER A 161 -6.39 -7.15 -13.16
C SER A 161 -6.28 -8.62 -12.73
N ARG A 162 -7.29 -9.45 -13.08
CA ARG A 162 -7.29 -10.89 -12.72
C ARG A 162 -6.28 -11.71 -13.52
N GLN A 163 -6.00 -11.36 -14.78
CA GLN A 163 -4.95 -12.01 -15.58
C GLN A 163 -3.54 -11.61 -15.09
N GLU A 164 -3.36 -10.35 -14.70
CA GLU A 164 -2.09 -9.83 -14.18
C GLU A 164 -1.70 -10.42 -12.82
N MET A 165 -2.65 -10.74 -11.93
CA MET A 165 -2.37 -11.31 -10.61
C MET A 165 -1.67 -12.68 -10.61
N SER A 166 -1.62 -13.40 -11.74
CA SER A 166 -0.83 -14.63 -11.89
C SER A 166 0.65 -14.35 -12.18
N ARG A 167 0.95 -13.29 -12.95
CA ARG A 167 2.32 -12.86 -13.31
C ARG A 167 2.93 -11.98 -12.22
N ALA A 168 2.12 -11.14 -11.59
CA ALA A 168 2.53 -10.27 -10.49
C ALA A 168 2.97 -11.04 -9.25
N ARG A 169 2.36 -12.21 -8.93
CA ARG A 169 2.80 -13.06 -7.81
C ARG A 169 4.19 -13.65 -8.02
N VAL A 170 4.55 -14.01 -9.25
CA VAL A 170 5.89 -14.53 -9.58
C VAL A 170 6.92 -13.40 -9.49
N LEU A 171 6.60 -12.22 -10.01
CA LEU A 171 7.47 -11.04 -9.93
C LEU A 171 7.66 -10.54 -8.49
N LEU A 172 6.61 -10.58 -7.66
CA LEU A 172 6.64 -10.13 -6.28
C LEU A 172 7.50 -11.04 -5.38
N TRP A 173 7.65 -12.32 -5.73
CA TRP A 173 8.54 -13.25 -5.02
C TRP A 173 9.95 -13.31 -5.61
N SER A 174 10.13 -13.06 -6.91
CA SER A 174 11.47 -13.07 -7.53
C SER A 174 12.29 -11.81 -7.24
N MET A 175 11.65 -10.64 -7.13
CA MET A 175 12.31 -9.37 -6.80
C MET A 175 13.09 -9.39 -5.49
N PRO A 176 12.52 -9.79 -4.32
CA PRO A 176 13.26 -9.79 -3.06
C PRO A 176 14.44 -10.77 -3.06
N ILE A 177 14.31 -11.91 -3.75
CA ILE A 177 15.39 -12.89 -3.88
C ILE A 177 16.54 -12.32 -4.72
N LEU A 178 16.22 -11.65 -5.83
CA LEU A 178 17.22 -11.03 -6.69
C LEU A 178 17.92 -9.86 -6.00
N LEU A 179 17.16 -9.05 -5.25
CA LEU A 179 17.69 -7.93 -4.46
C LEU A 179 18.59 -8.45 -3.34
N LEU A 180 18.21 -9.53 -2.65
CA LEU A 180 19.05 -10.19 -1.64
C LEU A 180 20.35 -10.73 -2.25
N MET A 181 20.28 -11.42 -3.38
CA MET A 181 21.47 -11.89 -4.11
C MET A 181 22.39 -10.74 -4.54
N PHE A 182 21.80 -9.64 -5.00
CA PHE A 182 22.56 -8.44 -5.38
C PHE A 182 23.25 -7.81 -4.16
N THR A 183 22.56 -7.68 -3.03
CA THR A 183 23.16 -7.15 -1.79
C THR A 183 24.30 -8.03 -1.28
N LEU A 184 24.16 -9.35 -1.35
CA LEU A 184 25.21 -10.30 -0.99
C LEU A 184 26.43 -10.19 -1.90
N ALA A 185 26.22 -10.10 -3.22
CA ALA A 185 27.30 -9.92 -4.18
C ALA A 185 28.04 -8.59 -3.97
N LEU A 186 27.31 -7.50 -3.72
CA LEU A 186 27.90 -6.19 -3.44
C LEU A 186 28.69 -6.17 -2.12
N ASN A 187 28.15 -6.79 -1.07
CA ASN A 187 28.83 -6.93 0.22
C ASN A 187 30.12 -7.76 0.09
N TYR A 188 30.08 -8.85 -0.69
CA TYR A 188 31.27 -9.66 -0.97
C TYR A 188 32.34 -8.86 -1.74
N ALA A 189 31.94 -8.12 -2.78
CA ALA A 189 32.85 -7.30 -3.57
C ALA A 189 33.48 -6.16 -2.73
N LEU A 190 32.70 -5.51 -1.85
CA LEU A 190 33.18 -4.48 -0.95
C LEU A 190 34.20 -5.02 0.06
N ARG A 191 33.93 -6.18 0.68
CA ARG A 191 34.88 -6.82 1.60
C ARG A 191 36.19 -7.17 0.90
N ALA A 192 36.11 -7.76 -0.29
CA ALA A 192 37.29 -8.08 -1.09
C ALA A 192 38.09 -6.82 -1.50
N ALA A 193 37.43 -5.69 -1.75
CA ALA A 193 38.09 -4.43 -2.05
C ALA A 193 38.76 -3.80 -0.81
N VAL A 194 38.10 -3.85 0.35
CA VAL A 194 38.64 -3.35 1.62
C VAL A 194 39.87 -4.13 2.05
N GLU A 195 39.85 -5.46 1.94
CA GLU A 195 41.02 -6.31 2.27
C GLU A 195 42.24 -5.97 1.40
N ARG A 196 42.03 -5.70 0.11
CA ARG A 196 43.10 -5.27 -0.81
C ARG A 196 43.67 -3.91 -0.44
N ASN A 197 42.81 -2.96 -0.09
CA ASN A 197 43.24 -1.61 0.31
C ASN A 197 43.96 -1.63 1.67
N GLN A 198 43.50 -2.44 2.62
CA GLN A 198 44.14 -2.61 3.91
C GLN A 198 45.53 -3.22 3.78
N ALA A 199 45.72 -4.21 2.88
CA ALA A 199 47.03 -4.79 2.63
C ALA A 199 48.04 -3.76 2.06
N LEU A 200 47.58 -2.85 1.18
CA LEU A 200 48.42 -1.78 0.65
C LEU A 200 48.81 -0.75 1.71
N ILE A 201 47.86 -0.35 2.55
CA ILE A 201 48.11 0.59 3.67
C ILE A 201 49.07 -0.04 4.68
N GLN A 202 48.89 -1.32 5.02
CA GLN A 202 49.79 -2.03 5.92
C GLN A 202 51.21 -2.11 5.35
N ALA A 203 51.36 -2.37 4.05
CA ALA A 203 52.68 -2.36 3.39
C ALA A 203 53.32 -0.96 3.44
N GLU A 204 52.56 0.09 3.16
CA GLU A 204 53.03 1.48 3.23
C GLU A 204 53.42 1.89 4.66
N LEU A 205 52.64 1.50 5.65
CA LEU A 205 52.94 1.74 7.07
C LEU A 205 54.18 0.96 7.53
N MET A 206 54.36 -0.29 7.08
CA MET A 206 55.55 -1.07 7.39
C MET A 206 56.80 -0.43 6.79
N GLN A 207 56.67 0.11 5.58
CA GLN A 207 57.74 0.81 4.88
C GLN A 207 58.07 2.17 5.53
N ARG A 208 57.05 2.89 6.02
CA ARG A 208 57.22 4.11 6.83
C ARG A 208 57.78 3.83 8.22
N ALA A 209 57.44 2.70 8.84
CA ALA A 209 58.00 2.31 10.14
C ALA A 209 59.47 1.91 10.03
N ILE A 210 59.85 1.27 8.93
CA ILE A 210 61.26 1.01 8.59
C ILE A 210 62.00 2.34 8.35
N ALA A 211 61.41 3.25 7.55
CA ALA A 211 62.01 4.57 7.31
C ALA A 211 62.09 5.45 8.57
N ALA A 212 61.08 5.42 9.44
CA ALA A 212 61.06 6.16 10.70
C ALA A 212 61.95 5.54 11.78
N GLY A 213 62.21 4.22 11.71
CA GLY A 213 63.21 3.56 12.55
C GLY A 213 64.64 3.98 12.23
N GLU A 214 64.90 4.50 11.02
CA GLU A 214 66.19 5.00 10.57
C GLU A 214 66.46 6.45 11.04
N GLU A 215 65.43 7.21 11.43
CA GLU A 215 65.50 8.64 11.83
C GLU A 215 65.11 8.85 13.30
N LEU A 216 65.91 8.34 14.24
CA LEU A 216 65.77 8.64 15.68
C LEU A 216 66.77 9.70 16.14
N ALA A 217 66.31 10.97 16.20
CA ALA A 217 66.50 11.99 17.28
C ALA A 217 66.65 13.45 16.75
N PRO A 218 66.30 14.52 17.51
CA PRO A 218 65.61 14.56 18.80
C PRO A 218 64.28 15.36 18.81
N GLU A 219 63.59 15.17 19.94
CA GLU A 219 62.28 15.63 20.41
C GLU A 219 61.92 17.11 20.17
N GLU A 220 60.68 17.33 19.70
CA GLU A 220 59.91 18.56 19.98
C GLU A 220 58.77 18.26 20.97
N PRO A 221 58.46 19.16 21.92
CA PRO A 221 57.54 18.87 23.01
C PRO A 221 56.09 18.98 22.54
N VAL A 222 55.42 17.83 22.44
CA VAL A 222 53.96 17.75 22.28
C VAL A 222 53.32 18.13 23.61
N ILE A 223 52.52 19.20 23.61
CA ILE A 223 51.62 19.55 24.71
C ILE A 223 50.61 18.41 24.84
N THR A 224 50.86 17.50 25.77
CA THR A 224 49.94 16.44 26.15
C THR A 224 48.90 17.02 27.09
N VAL A 225 47.64 17.07 26.67
CA VAL A 225 46.53 17.31 27.60
C VAL A 225 46.60 16.16 28.62
N PRO A 226 46.64 16.45 29.95
CA PRO A 226 46.74 15.40 30.94
C PRO A 226 45.58 14.41 30.78
N ALA A 227 45.87 13.10 30.72
CA ALA A 227 44.86 12.05 30.56
C ALA A 227 43.68 12.15 31.56
N LEU A 228 43.91 12.72 32.74
CA LEU A 228 42.88 13.02 33.74
C LEU A 228 41.80 13.98 33.22
N LEU A 229 42.17 15.02 32.48
CA LEU A 229 41.21 15.97 31.89
C LEU A 229 40.32 15.29 30.84
N GLU A 230 40.89 14.42 30.01
CA GLU A 230 40.13 13.67 29.00
C GLU A 230 39.11 12.72 29.64
N THR A 231 39.48 12.05 30.74
CA THR A 231 38.54 11.19 31.49
C THR A 231 37.37 11.99 32.07
N THR A 232 37.64 13.12 32.72
CA THR A 232 36.58 13.97 33.31
C THR A 232 35.61 14.53 32.27
N LEU A 233 36.12 14.97 31.11
CA LEU A 233 35.28 15.49 30.02
C LEU A 233 34.37 14.40 29.43
N THR A 234 34.84 13.15 29.42
CA THR A 234 34.06 12.01 28.90
C THR A 234 32.94 11.64 29.87
N GLU A 235 33.23 11.60 31.18
CA GLU A 235 32.22 11.38 32.23
C GLU A 235 31.12 12.46 32.22
N GLU A 236 31.49 13.74 32.08
CA GLU A 236 30.53 14.84 31.98
C GLU A 236 29.62 14.71 30.75
N ARG A 237 30.18 14.34 29.58
CA ARG A 237 29.41 14.10 28.35
C ARG A 237 28.44 12.93 28.50
N ASN A 238 28.89 11.84 29.12
CA ASN A 238 28.07 10.65 29.37
C ASN A 238 26.92 10.98 30.34
N ALA A 239 27.21 11.73 31.41
CA ALA A 239 26.19 12.20 32.35
C ALA A 239 25.15 13.13 31.68
N ALA A 240 25.59 14.06 30.84
CA ALA A 240 24.69 14.94 30.09
C ALA A 240 23.78 14.14 29.14
N THR A 241 24.32 13.12 28.50
CA THR A 241 23.58 12.24 27.59
C THR A 241 22.53 11.40 28.33
N LEU A 242 22.87 10.81 29.47
CA LEU A 242 21.91 10.09 30.31
C LEU A 242 20.80 11.02 30.84
N ALA A 243 21.17 12.22 31.29
CA ALA A 243 20.21 13.22 31.74
C ALA A 243 19.25 13.64 30.60
N TYR A 244 19.76 13.80 29.38
CA TYR A 244 18.94 14.06 28.21
C TYR A 244 17.97 12.91 27.90
N LEU A 245 18.46 11.67 27.81
CA LEU A 245 17.64 10.49 27.48
C LEU A 245 16.54 10.27 28.53
N SER A 246 16.85 10.42 29.82
CA SER A 246 15.87 10.29 30.90
C SER A 246 14.74 11.33 30.82
N ARG A 247 15.04 12.59 30.45
CA ARG A 247 14.02 13.64 30.24
C ARG A 247 13.07 13.31 29.10
N LEU A 248 13.48 12.50 28.13
CA LEU A 248 12.63 12.09 27.00
C LEU A 248 11.73 10.89 27.32
N GLU A 249 11.98 10.14 28.40
CA GLU A 249 11.23 8.91 28.68
C GLU A 249 9.74 9.18 28.94
N GLU A 250 9.43 10.18 29.78
CA GLU A 250 8.05 10.53 30.12
C GLU A 250 7.23 10.97 28.88
N PRO A 251 7.65 11.98 28.09
CA PRO A 251 6.87 12.40 26.92
C PRO A 251 6.75 11.27 25.88
N ARG A 252 7.79 10.46 25.68
CA ARG A 252 7.73 9.29 24.78
C ARG A 252 6.80 8.19 25.30
N ALA A 253 6.73 7.97 26.60
CA ALA A 253 5.79 7.02 27.20
C ALA A 253 4.34 7.50 27.05
N ARG A 254 4.08 8.80 27.28
CA ARG A 254 2.77 9.42 27.07
C ARG A 254 2.29 9.26 25.62
N LEU A 255 3.16 9.56 24.65
CA LEU A 255 2.87 9.36 23.22
C LEU A 255 2.50 7.90 22.89
N ARG A 256 3.25 6.92 23.40
CA ARG A 256 2.91 5.50 23.21
C ARG A 256 1.52 5.17 23.75
N GLY A 257 1.16 5.70 24.92
CA GLY A 257 -0.16 5.55 25.50
C GLY A 257 -1.27 6.18 24.65
N ALA A 258 -1.04 7.40 24.14
CA ALA A 258 -1.99 8.11 23.28
C ALA A 258 -2.22 7.37 21.95
N ILE A 259 -1.16 6.88 21.30
CA ILE A 259 -1.24 6.09 20.06
C ILE A 259 -2.02 4.80 20.29
N GLU A 260 -1.79 4.11 21.41
CA GLU A 260 -2.50 2.89 21.74
C GLU A 260 -3.98 3.15 22.02
N SER A 261 -4.32 4.23 22.73
CA SER A 261 -5.70 4.68 22.92
C SER A 261 -6.40 4.97 21.59
N TYR A 262 -5.72 5.69 20.69
CA TYR A 262 -6.23 5.97 19.34
C TYR A 262 -6.49 4.69 18.54
N ARG A 263 -5.53 3.75 18.52
CA ARG A 263 -5.67 2.45 17.87
C ARG A 263 -6.86 1.66 18.42
N ASN A 264 -7.05 1.64 19.73
CA ASN A 264 -8.16 0.94 20.38
C ASN A 264 -9.53 1.59 20.09
N ALA A 265 -9.56 2.91 19.92
CA ALA A 265 -10.76 3.63 19.51
C ALA A 265 -11.11 3.41 18.03
N THR A 266 -10.12 3.23 17.15
CA THR A 266 -10.30 3.15 15.69
C THR A 266 -10.38 1.73 15.13
N SER A 267 -9.87 0.72 15.84
CA SER A 267 -9.82 -0.68 15.39
C SER A 267 -11.15 -1.45 15.48
N ARG A 268 -12.16 -0.93 16.19
CA ARG A 268 -13.46 -1.60 16.33
C ARG A 268 -14.33 -1.39 15.08
N PRO A 269 -14.80 -2.47 14.43
CA PRO A 269 -15.70 -2.34 13.29
C PRO A 269 -17.04 -1.69 13.70
N GLY A 270 -17.48 -0.69 12.95
CA GLY A 270 -18.76 0.01 13.20
C GLY A 270 -18.68 1.30 14.02
N GLY A 271 -17.46 1.85 14.23
CA GLY A 271 -17.29 3.18 14.81
C GLY A 271 -17.93 4.28 13.95
N SER A 272 -18.57 5.28 14.59
CA SER A 272 -19.05 6.48 13.90
C SER A 272 -17.85 7.33 13.44
N SER A 273 -17.96 7.99 12.29
CA SER A 273 -16.94 8.93 11.79
C SER A 273 -16.59 10.01 12.82
N ILE A 274 -17.55 10.41 13.66
CA ILE A 274 -17.36 11.36 14.75
C ILE A 274 -16.41 10.80 15.83
N ILE A 275 -16.50 9.50 16.14
CA ILE A 275 -15.61 8.86 17.12
C ILE A 275 -14.18 8.82 16.57
N HIS A 276 -14.01 8.49 15.29
CA HIS A 276 -12.70 8.50 14.66
C HIS A 276 -12.10 9.91 14.59
N ALA A 277 -12.88 10.92 14.20
CA ALA A 277 -12.43 12.31 14.18
C ALA A 277 -12.06 12.84 15.58
N THR A 278 -12.89 12.58 16.58
CA THR A 278 -12.59 13.00 17.97
C THR A 278 -11.38 12.26 18.55
N SER A 279 -11.19 10.98 18.22
CA SER A 279 -9.99 10.24 18.61
C SER A 279 -8.72 10.76 17.92
N ALA A 280 -8.81 11.15 16.65
CA ALA A 280 -7.71 11.76 15.91
C ALA A 280 -7.35 13.13 16.48
N GLN A 281 -8.34 13.97 16.81
CA GLN A 281 -8.10 15.27 17.45
C GLN A 281 -7.36 15.12 18.79
N ARG A 282 -7.80 14.19 19.66
CA ARG A 282 -7.11 13.95 20.93
C ARG A 282 -5.66 13.51 20.74
N LEU A 283 -5.41 12.61 19.79
CA LEU A 283 -4.03 12.18 19.50
C LEU A 283 -3.18 13.36 19.00
N ARG A 284 -3.74 14.21 18.14
CA ARG A 284 -3.09 15.43 17.66
C ARG A 284 -2.71 16.36 18.82
N ASP A 285 -3.62 16.61 19.74
CA ASP A 285 -3.38 17.48 20.90
C ASP A 285 -2.28 16.91 21.82
N GLU A 286 -2.23 15.59 22.01
CA GLU A 286 -1.16 14.92 22.76
C GLU A 286 0.20 15.01 22.05
N ILE A 287 0.22 14.88 20.72
CA ILE A 287 1.45 15.03 19.93
C ILE A 287 1.95 16.48 19.99
N GLU A 288 1.06 17.46 19.89
CA GLU A 288 1.41 18.88 19.96
C GLU A 288 2.02 19.24 21.33
N GLN A 289 1.44 18.72 22.42
CA GLN A 289 2.01 18.87 23.77
C GLN A 289 3.37 18.19 23.91
N ALA A 290 3.50 16.94 23.43
CA ALA A 290 4.76 16.20 23.51
C ALA A 290 5.85 16.87 22.66
N TYR A 291 5.50 17.38 21.47
CA TYR A 291 6.41 18.14 20.62
C TYR A 291 6.95 19.35 21.38
N ALA A 292 6.07 20.15 22.00
CA ALA A 292 6.49 21.34 22.75
C ALA A 292 7.45 21.00 23.91
N VAL A 293 7.17 19.93 24.64
CA VAL A 293 8.03 19.46 25.74
C VAL A 293 9.38 18.99 25.21
N ILE A 294 9.40 18.18 24.15
CA ILE A 294 10.64 17.60 23.60
C ILE A 294 11.48 18.69 22.95
N ALA A 295 10.89 19.59 22.17
CA ALA A 295 11.59 20.68 21.50
C ALA A 295 12.25 21.67 22.48
N ALA A 296 11.76 21.76 23.72
CA ALA A 296 12.35 22.58 24.77
C ALA A 296 13.61 21.94 25.40
N VAL A 297 13.86 20.64 25.19
CA VAL A 297 15.02 19.94 25.75
C VAL A 297 16.22 20.09 24.82
N GLN A 298 17.30 20.69 25.32
CA GLN A 298 18.55 20.82 24.57
C GLN A 298 19.24 19.44 24.41
N PRO A 299 19.47 18.96 23.17
CA PRO A 299 20.22 17.72 22.94
C PRO A 299 21.74 17.94 23.09
N PRO A 300 22.48 16.92 23.54
CA PRO A 300 23.94 16.87 23.38
C PRO A 300 24.31 16.69 21.89
N ASP A 301 25.50 17.14 21.50
CA ASP A 301 25.93 17.18 20.09
C ASP A 301 25.79 15.83 19.37
N ALA A 302 26.14 14.73 20.05
CA ALA A 302 26.03 13.37 19.51
C ALA A 302 24.59 12.96 19.16
N LEU A 303 23.58 13.55 19.81
CA LEU A 303 22.16 13.23 19.61
C LEU A 303 21.38 14.37 18.93
N ALA A 304 22.04 15.44 18.50
CA ALA A 304 21.40 16.59 17.87
C ALA A 304 20.64 16.20 16.59
N GLU A 305 21.25 15.35 15.74
CA GLU A 305 20.60 14.85 14.52
C GLU A 305 19.39 13.96 14.84
N ALA A 306 19.55 13.03 15.79
CA ALA A 306 18.47 12.14 16.22
C ALA A 306 17.28 12.91 16.82
N HIS A 307 17.57 13.96 17.60
CA HIS A 307 16.56 14.88 18.14
C HIS A 307 15.78 15.57 17.03
N ALA A 308 16.47 16.15 16.05
CA ALA A 308 15.84 16.84 14.92
C ALA A 308 14.96 15.89 14.09
N LEU A 309 15.45 14.67 13.81
CA LEU A 309 14.68 13.64 13.12
C LEU A 309 13.41 13.25 13.89
N TYR A 310 13.50 13.17 15.23
CA TYR A 310 12.34 12.86 16.06
C TYR A 310 11.28 13.96 15.97
N LEU A 311 11.66 15.23 16.10
CA LEU A 311 10.75 16.38 15.97
C LEU A 311 10.11 16.45 14.58
N GLN A 312 10.89 16.26 13.52
CA GLN A 312 10.36 16.22 12.15
C GLN A 312 9.36 15.08 11.97
N GLY A 313 9.61 13.92 12.60
CA GLY A 313 8.67 12.82 12.63
C GLY A 313 7.33 13.19 13.27
N LEU A 314 7.35 13.89 14.41
CA LEU A 314 6.14 14.36 15.08
C LEU A 314 5.37 15.40 14.24
N GLU A 315 6.06 16.32 13.56
CA GLU A 315 5.43 17.30 12.65
C GLU A 315 4.69 16.61 11.49
N LEU A 316 5.28 15.55 10.95
CA LEU A 316 4.64 14.74 9.92
C LEU A 316 3.45 13.95 10.46
N GLU A 317 3.49 13.46 11.70
CA GLU A 317 2.31 12.86 12.34
C GLU A 317 1.16 13.88 12.49
N LEU A 318 1.47 15.12 12.91
CA LEU A 318 0.48 16.20 12.98
C LEU A 318 -0.14 16.48 11.60
N THR A 319 0.71 16.63 10.58
CA THR A 319 0.27 16.83 9.19
C THR A 319 -0.62 15.68 8.71
N ALA A 320 -0.26 14.45 9.05
CA ALA A 320 -1.04 13.27 8.69
C ALA A 320 -2.38 13.20 9.41
N LEU A 321 -2.45 13.63 10.68
CA LEU A 321 -3.69 13.76 11.46
C LEU A 321 -4.61 14.84 10.87
N ASP A 322 -4.06 15.97 10.42
CA ASP A 322 -4.83 17.02 9.74
C ASP A 322 -5.47 16.48 8.45
N HIS A 323 -4.73 15.70 7.66
CA HIS A 323 -5.28 15.01 6.50
C HIS A 323 -6.35 13.96 6.87
N MET A 324 -6.20 13.21 7.96
CA MET A 324 -7.23 12.29 8.43
C MET A 324 -8.50 13.04 8.88
N LEU A 325 -8.37 14.17 9.56
CA LEU A 325 -9.50 15.02 9.96
C LEU A 325 -10.22 15.58 8.73
N ALA A 326 -9.48 16.05 7.73
CA ALA A 326 -10.03 16.46 6.45
C ALA A 326 -10.80 15.31 5.79
N PHE A 327 -10.23 14.10 5.75
CA PHE A 327 -10.89 12.90 5.26
C PHE A 327 -12.19 12.58 6.01
N TYR A 328 -12.23 12.65 7.34
CA TYR A 328 -13.46 12.38 8.09
C TYR A 328 -14.58 13.39 7.82
N SER A 329 -14.24 14.61 7.39
CA SER A 329 -15.21 15.64 7.01
C SER A 329 -15.64 15.55 5.53
N SER A 330 -14.72 15.19 4.63
CA SER A 330 -14.91 15.28 3.17
C SER A 330 -15.15 13.94 2.48
N PHE A 331 -14.71 12.84 3.12
CA PHE A 331 -14.61 11.48 2.56
C PHE A 331 -13.86 11.39 1.23
N ARG A 332 -12.97 12.35 0.93
CA ARG A 332 -12.16 12.35 -0.29
C ARG A 332 -10.99 11.39 -0.16
N ALA A 333 -10.87 10.44 -1.09
CA ALA A 333 -9.77 9.47 -1.10
C ALA A 333 -8.37 10.11 -1.16
N GLU A 334 -8.27 11.31 -1.76
CA GLU A 334 -7.03 12.09 -1.80
C GLU A 334 -6.49 12.43 -0.41
N ASP A 335 -7.35 12.83 0.52
CA ASP A 335 -6.97 13.17 1.90
C ASP A 335 -6.47 11.93 2.64
N ALA A 336 -7.13 10.79 2.46
CA ALA A 336 -6.68 9.50 3.01
C ALA A 336 -5.31 9.07 2.45
N ASN A 337 -5.07 9.26 1.16
CA ASN A 337 -3.79 8.93 0.53
C ASN A 337 -2.66 9.82 1.04
N ARG A 338 -2.91 11.14 1.18
CA ARG A 338 -1.94 12.08 1.76
C ARG A 338 -1.63 11.73 3.22
N ALA A 339 -2.65 11.43 4.01
CA ALA A 339 -2.48 10.97 5.38
C ALA A 339 -1.58 9.73 5.46
N ALA A 340 -1.84 8.72 4.60
CA ALA A 340 -1.05 7.49 4.58
C ALA A 340 0.43 7.75 4.21
N LEU A 341 0.69 8.62 3.23
CA LEU A 341 2.06 8.99 2.85
C LEU A 341 2.79 9.73 3.97
N ALA A 342 2.14 10.70 4.60
CA ALA A 342 2.70 11.46 5.71
C ALA A 342 2.97 10.56 6.93
N MET A 343 2.04 9.64 7.28
CA MET A 343 2.27 8.64 8.32
C MET A 343 3.46 7.72 8.01
N ALA A 344 3.62 7.28 6.76
CA ALA A 344 4.74 6.43 6.38
C ALA A 344 6.08 7.14 6.48
N GLU A 345 6.15 8.42 6.11
CA GLU A 345 7.37 9.22 6.29
C GLU A 345 7.63 9.52 7.78
N ALA A 346 6.59 9.87 8.55
CA ALA A 346 6.70 10.08 9.99
C ALA A 346 7.31 8.86 10.70
N ALA A 347 6.77 7.67 10.41
CA ALA A 347 7.26 6.42 10.97
C ALA A 347 8.75 6.20 10.66
N ARG A 348 9.19 6.43 9.41
CA ARG A 348 10.61 6.32 9.04
C ARG A 348 11.50 7.24 9.87
N ARG A 349 11.13 8.51 10.03
CA ARG A 349 11.92 9.49 10.79
C ARG A 349 11.99 9.15 12.27
N ILE A 350 10.85 8.79 12.86
CA ILE A 350 10.75 8.39 14.26
C ILE A 350 11.59 7.14 14.53
N ASP A 351 11.55 6.14 13.63
CA ASP A 351 12.32 4.91 13.80
C ASP A 351 13.83 5.14 13.66
N GLN A 352 14.27 5.99 12.72
CA GLN A 352 15.68 6.39 12.62
C GLN A 352 16.17 7.08 13.91
N ALA A 353 15.39 8.01 14.44
CA ALA A 353 15.71 8.69 15.69
C ALA A 353 15.78 7.71 16.87
N ARG A 354 14.81 6.79 16.98
CA ARG A 354 14.79 5.75 18.02
C ARG A 354 16.03 4.86 17.97
N GLN A 355 16.41 4.39 16.79
CA GLN A 355 17.61 3.58 16.61
C GLN A 355 18.88 4.32 17.04
N ALA A 356 18.98 5.63 16.81
CA ALA A 356 20.10 6.43 17.27
C ALA A 356 20.12 6.56 18.81
N PHE A 357 18.96 6.80 19.44
CA PHE A 357 18.85 6.83 20.91
C PHE A 357 19.22 5.48 21.53
N ASP A 358 18.74 4.38 20.98
CA ASP A 358 18.97 3.03 21.51
C ASP A 358 20.46 2.62 21.35
N ARG A 359 21.11 3.01 20.25
CA ARG A 359 22.56 2.83 20.06
C ARG A 359 23.36 3.56 21.14
N GLN A 360 23.06 4.85 21.34
CA GLN A 360 23.75 5.66 22.36
C GLN A 360 23.56 5.08 23.77
N GLN A 361 22.34 4.62 24.11
CA GLN A 361 22.05 4.00 25.40
C GLN A 361 22.84 2.69 25.58
N THR A 362 23.01 1.91 24.51
CA THR A 362 23.78 0.67 24.54
C THR A 362 25.28 0.94 24.74
N GLU A 363 25.85 1.93 24.04
CA GLU A 363 27.26 2.33 24.20
C GLU A 363 27.57 2.76 25.63
N LEU A 364 26.70 3.59 26.22
CA LEU A 364 26.81 4.03 27.63
C LEU A 364 26.73 2.87 28.64
N SER A 365 25.96 1.82 28.31
CA SER A 365 25.81 0.64 29.17
C SER A 365 27.03 -0.28 29.13
N VAL A 366 27.76 -0.33 28.00
CA VAL A 366 28.98 -1.15 27.83
C VAL A 366 30.18 -0.52 28.53
N GLU A 367 30.25 0.81 28.57
CA GLU A 367 31.36 1.56 29.16
C GLU A 367 31.30 1.65 30.69
N THR A 368 30.21 1.18 31.31
CA THR A 368 30.04 1.10 32.77
C THR A 368 30.18 -0.35 33.28
N PRO A 369 31.38 -0.94 33.38
CA PRO A 369 31.53 -2.25 34.01
C PRO A 369 31.26 -2.11 35.52
N LEU A 370 30.36 -2.96 36.04
CA LEU A 370 30.06 -3.08 37.47
C LEU A 370 31.39 -3.20 38.26
N PRO A 371 31.63 -2.38 39.29
CA PRO A 371 32.77 -2.58 40.17
C PRO A 371 32.63 -3.97 40.77
N HIS A 372 33.56 -4.85 40.43
CA HIS A 372 33.65 -6.17 41.00
C HIS A 372 33.69 -6.01 42.53
N ALA A 373 32.69 -6.59 43.20
CA ALA A 373 32.66 -6.70 44.64
C ALA A 373 33.87 -7.52 45.08
N ALA A 374 34.99 -6.84 45.35
CA ALA A 374 36.06 -7.36 46.16
C ALA A 374 35.52 -7.47 47.60
N ARG A 375 35.11 -8.68 47.98
CA ARG A 375 34.98 -9.09 49.38
C ARG A 375 36.18 -9.94 49.75
#